data_AF-A0A932UQ39-F1
#
_entry.id   AF-A0A932UQ39-F1
#
_cell.length_a   1.000
_cell.length_b   1.000
_cell.length_c   1.000
_cell.angle_alpha   90.00
_cell.angle_beta   90.00
_cell.angle_gamma   90.00
#
_symmetry.space_group_name_H-M   'P 1'
#
loop_
_entity.id
_entity.type
_entity.pdbx_description
1 polymer ?
#
loop_
_entity_poly.entity_id
_entity_poly.type
_entity_poly.pdbx_seq_one_letter_code
_entity_poly.pdbx_strand_id
1 'polypeptide(L)'
;MTNVPVTGRPAIRVSAVDADAWLFAALERLDPDRTLPPSVATAIRDTAQVFYSLADITPTDKAFAAYVIANAYAEVNDTPSALTWAREAVSLNPNSRSYQALVTSLSGRTP
;
A
#
# COMPACT_ATOMS: atom_id res chain seq x y z
N MET A 1 -42.30 17.23 22.20
CA MET A 1 -41.21 16.23 22.14
C MET A 1 -40.64 16.28 20.73
N THR A 2 -39.57 17.03 20.52
CA THR A 2 -38.97 17.17 19.17
C THR A 2 -37.78 16.22 19.11
N ASN A 3 -37.94 15.15 18.33
CA ASN A 3 -36.89 14.17 18.08
C ASN A 3 -35.93 14.77 17.05
N VAL A 4 -34.71 15.11 17.47
CA VAL A 4 -33.64 15.57 16.57
C VAL A 4 -33.03 14.35 15.88
N PRO A 5 -32.92 14.34 14.54
CA PRO A 5 -32.22 13.27 13.84
C PRO A 5 -30.72 13.39 14.14
N VAL A 6 -30.12 12.26 14.54
CA VAL A 6 -28.69 12.11 14.73
C VAL A 6 -28.02 12.23 13.36
N THR A 7 -27.60 13.43 12.97
CA THR A 7 -26.78 13.62 11.77
C THR A 7 -25.43 12.96 12.02
N GLY A 8 -25.09 12.03 11.12
CA GLY A 8 -23.97 11.12 11.26
C GLY A 8 -22.65 11.82 11.57
N ARG A 9 -21.81 11.14 12.35
CA ARG A 9 -20.40 11.47 12.54
C ARG A 9 -19.78 11.88 11.20
N PRO A 10 -18.92 12.90 11.13
CA PRO A 10 -18.11 13.10 9.95
C PRO A 10 -17.29 11.82 9.76
N ALA A 11 -17.68 11.01 8.76
CA ALA A 11 -16.79 9.98 8.27
C ALA A 11 -15.56 10.74 7.81
N ILE A 12 -14.44 10.55 8.51
CA ILE A 12 -13.15 11.09 8.10
C ILE A 12 -12.91 10.51 6.71
N ARG A 13 -13.24 11.27 5.67
CA ARG A 13 -12.90 10.92 4.29
C ARG A 13 -11.44 11.28 4.17
N VAL A 14 -10.57 10.29 4.28
CA VAL A 14 -9.17 10.49 3.91
C VAL A 14 -9.18 10.84 2.43
N SER A 15 -8.69 12.02 2.08
CA SER A 15 -8.66 12.43 0.67
C SER A 15 -7.61 11.60 -0.07
N ALA A 16 -7.78 11.40 -1.38
CA ALA A 16 -6.78 10.71 -2.20
C ALA A 16 -5.39 11.38 -2.10
N VAL A 17 -5.36 12.71 -2.00
CA VAL A 17 -4.11 13.47 -1.84
C VAL A 17 -3.41 13.15 -0.51
N ASP A 18 -4.16 13.00 0.58
CA ASP A 18 -3.60 12.61 1.88
C ASP A 18 -3.12 11.15 1.86
N ALA A 19 -3.82 10.28 1.14
CA ALA A 19 -3.43 8.89 0.94
C ALA A 19 -2.12 8.78 0.16
N ASP A 20 -1.99 9.51 -0.94
CA ASP A 20 -0.80 9.51 -1.78
C ASP A 20 0.43 10.00 -1.01
N ALA A 21 0.33 11.14 -0.35
CA ALA A 21 1.43 11.70 0.43
C ALA A 21 1.89 10.74 1.54
N TRP A 22 0.95 10.07 2.21
CA TRP A 22 1.26 9.06 3.21
C TRP A 22 1.95 7.83 2.58
N LEU A 23 1.43 7.33 1.45
CA LEU A 23 2.00 6.16 0.76
C LEU A 23 3.43 6.42 0.28
N PHE A 24 3.73 7.63 -0.21
CA PHE A 24 5.08 8.04 -0.57
C PHE A 24 6.00 8.04 0.64
N ALA A 25 5.60 8.68 1.73
CA ALA A 25 6.40 8.70 2.97
C ALA A 25 6.61 7.30 3.55
N ALA A 26 5.62 6.42 3.43
CA ALA A 26 5.72 5.03 3.83
C ALA A 26 6.72 4.26 2.98
N LEU A 27 6.70 4.45 1.65
CA LEU A 27 7.65 3.84 0.73
C LEU A 27 9.09 4.30 1.00
N GLU A 28 9.30 5.61 1.19
CA GLU A 28 10.62 6.15 1.56
C GLU A 28 11.15 5.56 2.86
N ARG A 29 10.24 5.18 3.76
CA ARG A 29 10.62 4.53 5.01
C ARG A 29 11.03 3.08 4.81
N LEU A 30 10.44 2.37 3.85
CA LEU A 30 10.76 1.00 3.40
C LEU A 30 12.05 0.95 2.57
N ASP A 31 13.06 1.72 2.99
CA ASP A 31 14.35 1.83 2.31
C ASP A 31 15.14 0.52 2.49
N PRO A 32 15.55 -0.16 1.39
CA PRO A 32 16.30 -1.41 1.45
C PRO A 32 17.66 -1.28 2.16
N ASP A 33 18.22 -0.08 2.25
CA ASP A 33 19.49 0.17 2.95
C ASP A 33 19.28 0.43 4.46
N ARG A 34 18.03 0.44 4.92
CA ARG A 34 17.67 0.72 6.32
C ARG A 34 17.01 -0.49 6.97
N THR A 35 17.60 -0.95 8.07
CA THR A 35 16.92 -1.95 8.91
C THR A 35 15.69 -1.34 9.60
N LEU A 36 14.51 -1.79 9.20
CA LEU A 36 13.23 -1.46 9.81
C LEU A 36 12.83 -2.51 10.86
N PRO A 37 12.26 -2.12 12.01
CA PRO A 37 11.59 -3.07 12.88
C PRO A 37 10.42 -3.72 12.14
N PRO A 38 10.25 -5.05 12.20
CA PRO A 38 9.16 -5.75 11.52
C PRO A 38 7.76 -5.22 11.85
N SER A 39 7.58 -4.72 13.08
CA SER A 39 6.34 -4.08 13.53
C SER A 39 5.99 -2.82 12.74
N VAL A 40 7.00 -2.07 12.29
CA VAL A 40 6.81 -0.85 11.49
C VAL A 40 6.44 -1.21 10.06
N ALA A 41 7.10 -2.20 9.45
CA ALA A 41 6.72 -2.71 8.14
C ALA A 41 5.28 -3.26 8.15
N THR A 42 4.91 -3.97 9.23
CA THR A 42 3.54 -4.47 9.44
C THR A 42 2.53 -3.32 9.54
N ALA A 43 2.81 -2.27 10.32
CA ALA A 43 1.93 -1.12 10.44
C ALA A 43 1.76 -0.35 9.12
N ILE A 44 2.85 -0.21 8.35
CA ILE A 44 2.81 0.37 7.00
C ILE A 44 1.90 -0.47 6.09
N ARG A 45 2.10 -1.79 6.09
CA ARG A 45 1.27 -2.72 5.31
C ARG A 45 -0.21 -2.58 5.66
N ASP A 46 -0.57 -2.65 6.94
CA ASP A 46 -1.96 -2.63 7.39
C ASP A 46 -2.64 -1.32 6.99
N THR A 47 -1.93 -0.20 7.08
CA THR A 47 -2.43 1.12 6.66
C THR A 47 -2.57 1.21 5.14
N ALA A 48 -1.61 0.70 4.37
CA ALA A 48 -1.69 0.65 2.91
C ALA A 48 -2.84 -0.25 2.43
N GLN A 49 -3.15 -1.35 3.15
CA GLN A 49 -4.31 -2.20 2.88
C GLN A 49 -5.63 -1.46 3.10
N VAL A 50 -5.73 -0.62 4.14
CA VAL A 50 -6.90 0.24 4.34
C VAL A 50 -7.09 1.16 3.13
N PHE A 51 -6.02 1.83 2.67
CA PHE A 51 -6.08 2.67 1.47
C PHE A 51 -6.53 1.89 0.23
N TYR A 52 -5.92 0.74 -0.03
CA TYR A 52 -6.27 -0.12 -1.16
C TYR A 52 -7.76 -0.51 -1.19
N SER A 53 -8.35 -0.73 0.00
CA SER A 53 -9.74 -1.15 0.17
C SER A 53 -10.77 -0.01 0.01
N LEU A 54 -10.33 1.25 -0.06
CA LEU A 54 -11.24 2.38 -0.22
C LEU A 54 -11.97 2.29 -1.57
N ALA A 55 -13.27 2.57 -1.55
CA ALA A 55 -14.12 2.53 -2.74
C ALA A 55 -13.81 3.69 -3.71
N ASP A 56 -13.42 4.84 -3.17
CA ASP A 56 -13.34 6.12 -3.90
C ASP A 56 -11.91 6.49 -4.35
N ILE A 57 -10.95 5.55 -4.35
CA ILE A 57 -9.58 5.81 -4.82
C ILE A 57 -9.37 5.35 -6.26
N THR A 58 -8.48 6.03 -6.98
CA THR A 58 -8.26 5.74 -8.40
C THR A 58 -7.51 4.41 -8.60
N PRO A 59 -7.59 3.78 -9.78
CA PRO A 59 -6.78 2.60 -10.08
C PRO A 59 -5.27 2.84 -9.94
N THR A 60 -4.81 4.05 -10.25
CA THR A 60 -3.41 4.45 -10.09
C THR A 60 -3.01 4.44 -8.61
N ASP A 61 -3.85 4.99 -7.73
CA ASP A 61 -3.57 5.04 -6.29
C ASP A 61 -3.68 3.64 -5.67
N LYS A 62 -4.61 2.80 -6.17
CA LYS A 62 -4.67 1.37 -5.81
C LYS A 62 -3.40 0.65 -6.21
N ALA A 63 -2.89 0.90 -7.41
CA ALA A 63 -1.64 0.30 -7.87
C ALA A 63 -0.47 0.72 -6.96
N PHE A 64 -0.44 1.99 -6.54
CA PHE A 64 0.59 2.49 -5.63
C PHE A 64 0.47 1.89 -4.22
N ALA A 65 -0.74 1.78 -3.67
CA ALA A 65 -0.98 1.10 -2.41
C ALA A 65 -0.55 -0.37 -2.47
N ALA A 66 -0.91 -1.10 -3.53
CA ALA A 66 -0.47 -2.49 -3.76
C ALA A 66 1.07 -2.59 -3.82
N TYR A 67 1.73 -1.62 -4.45
CA TYR A 67 3.19 -1.55 -4.49
C TYR A 67 3.80 -1.34 -3.10
N VAL A 68 3.25 -0.45 -2.27
CA VAL A 68 3.71 -0.24 -0.88
C VAL A 68 3.51 -1.50 -0.04
N ILE A 69 2.36 -2.18 -0.18
CA ILE A 69 2.09 -3.46 0.49
C ILE A 69 3.14 -4.51 0.10
N ALA A 70 3.48 -4.61 -1.19
CA ALA A 70 4.48 -5.55 -1.68
C ALA A 70 5.86 -5.30 -1.05
N ASN A 71 6.32 -4.04 -1.00
CA ASN A 71 7.59 -3.68 -0.36
C ASN A 71 7.56 -3.99 1.15
N ALA A 72 6.46 -3.73 1.84
CA ALA A 72 6.33 -4.04 3.26
C ALA A 72 6.40 -5.55 3.56
N TYR A 73 5.86 -6.41 2.68
CA TYR A 73 6.05 -7.85 2.79
C TYR A 73 7.49 -8.29 2.50
N ALA A 74 8.15 -7.64 1.53
CA ALA A 74 9.55 -7.92 1.21
C ALA A 74 10.48 -7.60 2.39
N GLU A 75 10.22 -6.52 3.12
CA GLU A 75 10.97 -6.14 4.34
C GLU A 75 10.89 -7.17 5.45
N VAL A 76 9.77 -7.90 5.55
CA VAL A 76 9.61 -9.00 6.52
C VAL A 76 9.95 -10.38 5.93
N ASN A 77 10.63 -10.40 4.77
CA ASN A 77 11.05 -11.59 4.03
C ASN A 77 9.90 -12.52 3.58
N ASP A 78 8.65 -12.04 3.56
CA ASP A 78 7.51 -12.77 3.00
C ASP A 78 7.45 -12.55 1.48
N THR A 79 8.38 -13.19 0.79
CA THR A 79 8.53 -13.10 -0.68
C THR A 79 7.29 -13.55 -1.44
N PRO A 80 6.57 -14.63 -1.07
CA PRO A 80 5.34 -15.04 -1.75
C PRO A 80 4.23 -13.98 -1.70
N SER A 81 3.99 -13.38 -0.53
CA SER A 81 3.01 -12.30 -0.38
C SER A 81 3.46 -11.05 -1.13
N ALA A 82 4.74 -10.69 -1.03
CA ALA A 82 5.31 -9.55 -1.75
C ALA A 82 5.11 -9.68 -3.26
N LEU A 83 5.38 -10.86 -3.83
CA LEU A 83 5.25 -11.10 -5.26
C LEU A 83 3.79 -11.05 -5.72
N THR A 84 2.85 -11.51 -4.90
CA THR A 84 1.41 -11.44 -5.18
C THR A 84 0.97 -9.98 -5.31
N TRP A 85 1.33 -9.15 -4.34
CA TRP A 85 0.97 -7.72 -4.35
C TRP A 85 1.72 -6.91 -5.41
N ALA A 86 2.96 -7.26 -5.72
CA ALA A 86 3.72 -6.62 -6.80
C ALA A 86 3.06 -6.88 -8.17
N ARG A 87 2.53 -8.09 -8.40
CA ARG A 87 1.77 -8.42 -9.61
C ARG A 87 0.44 -7.68 -9.68
N GLU A 88 -0.23 -7.48 -8.55
CA GLU A 88 -1.44 -6.65 -8.48
C GLU A 88 -1.15 -5.19 -8.85
N ALA A 89 -0.04 -4.62 -8.37
CA ALA A 89 0.37 -3.28 -8.78
C ALA A 89 0.58 -3.18 -10.31
N VAL A 90 1.18 -4.21 -10.92
CA VAL A 90 1.37 -4.29 -12.38
C VAL A 90 0.04 -4.49 -13.12
N SER A 91 -0.91 -5.28 -12.61
CA SER A 91 -2.20 -5.45 -13.29
C SER A 91 -3.01 -4.15 -13.33
N LEU A 92 -2.95 -3.37 -12.26
CA LEU A 92 -3.63 -2.08 -12.14
C LEU A 92 -2.94 -0.95 -12.93
N ASN A 93 -1.61 -0.97 -12.99
CA ASN A 93 -0.82 -0.02 -13.78
C ASN A 93 0.35 -0.72 -14.49
N PRO A 94 0.12 -1.30 -15.68
CA PRO A 94 1.12 -2.10 -16.38
C PRO A 94 2.27 -1.28 -16.95
N ASN A 95 2.12 0.05 -17.07
CA ASN A 95 3.14 0.91 -17.66
C ASN A 95 4.21 1.37 -16.64
N SER A 96 4.02 1.05 -15.36
CA SER A 96 4.97 1.40 -14.30
C SER A 96 6.20 0.49 -14.34
N ARG A 97 7.35 1.06 -14.75
CA ARG A 97 8.64 0.35 -14.73
C ARG A 97 9.05 -0.08 -13.32
N SER A 98 8.74 0.72 -12.30
CA SER A 98 9.08 0.40 -10.91
C SER A 98 8.36 -0.86 -10.43
N TYR A 99 7.09 -1.04 -10.80
CA TYR A 99 6.31 -2.21 -10.39
C TYR A 99 6.81 -3.47 -11.10
N GLN A 100 7.12 -3.37 -12.39
CA GLN A 100 7.73 -4.46 -13.16
C GLN A 100 9.11 -4.86 -12.60
N ALA A 101 9.92 -3.87 -12.20
CA ALA A 101 11.23 -4.11 -11.60
C ALA A 101 11.10 -4.86 -10.27
N LEU A 102 10.11 -4.52 -9.43
CA LEU A 102 9.86 -5.23 -8.18
C LEU A 102 9.42 -6.69 -8.41
N VAL A 103 8.53 -6.94 -9.38
CA VAL A 103 8.16 -8.33 -9.74
C VAL A 103 9.40 -9.12 -10.18
N THR A 104 10.25 -8.51 -10.99
CA THR A 104 11.48 -9.15 -11.49
C THR A 104 12.45 -9.46 -10.36
N SER A 105 12.70 -8.50 -9.45
CA SER A 105 13.62 -8.69 -8.33
C SER A 105 13.13 -9.76 -7.35
N LEU A 106 11.83 -9.77 -7.03
CA LEU A 106 11.23 -10.76 -6.14
C LEU A 106 11.18 -12.16 -6.77
N SER A 107 10.97 -12.25 -8.09
CA SER A 107 10.96 -13.55 -8.79
C SER A 107 12.34 -14.19 -8.87
N GLY A 108 13.41 -13.39 -8.87
CA GLY A 108 14.80 -13.88 -8.85
C GLY A 108 15.31 -14.27 -7.45
N ARG A 109 14.58 -13.90 -6.39
CA ARG A 109 14.91 -14.19 -5.00
C ARG A 109 14.37 -15.59 -4.64
N THR A 110 15.02 -16.64 -5.13
CA THR A 110 14.71 -18.02 -4.71
C THR A 110 15.07 -18.23 -3.23
N PRO A 111 14.22 -18.94 -2.45
CA PRO A 111 14.43 -19.21 -1.02
C PRO A 111 15.67 -20.07 -0.75
#